data_AF-A0A841LY87-F1
#
_entry.id   AF-A0A841LY87-F1
#
_cell.length_a   1.000
_cell.length_b   1.000
_cell.length_c   1.000
_cell.angle_alpha   90.00
_cell.angle_beta   90.00
_cell.angle_gamma   90.00
#
_symmetry.space_group_name_H-M   'P 1'
#
loop_
_entity.id
_entity.type
_entity.pdbx_description
1 polymer ?
#
loop_
_entity_poly.entity_id
_entity_poly.type
_entity_poly.pdbx_seq_one_letter_code
_entity_poly.pdbx_strand_id
1 'polypeptide(L)'
;MKNLIYLTLLFLSFTSCKKLTVKEEKTFYEINVPKPDGYLTSAIRITLMVDGKADIVPGGDVAYRGTYKIKGKKLTVTAEKEYEFEITSETEIKYGERILRLQ
;
A
#
# COMPACT_ATOMS: atom_id res chain seq x y z
N MET A 1 -2.49 -41.92 19.34
CA MET A 1 -1.80 -41.21 18.23
C MET A 1 -2.75 -40.47 17.28
N LYS A 2 -3.96 -40.99 16.96
CA LYS A 2 -4.96 -40.29 16.13
C LYS A 2 -5.36 -38.90 16.67
N ASN A 3 -5.44 -38.74 18.00
CA ASN A 3 -5.84 -37.47 18.62
C ASN A 3 -4.78 -36.36 18.51
N LEU A 4 -3.51 -36.71 18.22
CA LEU A 4 -2.45 -35.71 18.04
C LEU A 4 -2.48 -35.06 16.65
N ILE A 5 -3.03 -35.76 15.65
CA ILE A 5 -3.15 -35.28 14.25
C ILE A 5 -4.25 -34.22 14.13
N TYR A 6 -5.33 -34.35 14.91
CA TYR A 6 -6.40 -33.34 14.94
C TYR A 6 -5.96 -32.02 15.56
N LEU A 7 -5.00 -32.06 16.49
CA LEU A 7 -4.50 -30.86 17.18
C LEU A 7 -3.55 -30.03 16.30
N THR A 8 -2.77 -30.69 15.43
CA THR A 8 -1.92 -30.00 14.43
C THR A 8 -2.71 -29.40 13.28
N LEU A 9 -3.87 -29.98 12.90
CA LEU A 9 -4.73 -29.43 11.85
C LEU A 9 -5.44 -28.13 12.28
N LEU A 10 -5.69 -27.94 13.58
CA LEU A 10 -6.39 -26.76 14.12
C LEU A 10 -5.50 -25.50 14.14
N PHE A 11 -4.17 -25.64 14.07
CA PHE A 11 -3.23 -24.51 14.12
C PHE A 11 -2.97 -23.85 12.75
N LEU A 12 -3.35 -24.50 11.64
CA LEU A 12 -3.11 -24.00 10.27
C LEU A 12 -4.15 -22.97 9.79
N SER A 13 -5.19 -22.68 10.58
CA SER A 13 -6.29 -21.79 10.21
C SER A 13 -6.09 -20.32 10.61
N PHE A 14 -4.99 -19.97 11.29
CA PHE A 14 -4.64 -18.58 11.60
C PHE A 14 -3.64 -17.98 10.61
N THR A 15 -3.80 -18.26 9.31
CA THR A 15 -3.21 -17.40 8.28
C THR A 15 -3.97 -16.07 8.30
N SER A 16 -3.61 -15.22 9.27
CA SER A 16 -4.07 -13.84 9.34
C SER A 16 -3.75 -13.19 8.00
N CYS A 17 -4.79 -13.01 7.17
CA CYS A 17 -4.72 -12.21 5.96
C CYS A 17 -4.54 -10.77 6.42
N LYS A 18 -3.27 -10.42 6.64
CA LYS A 18 -2.81 -9.13 7.13
C LYS A 18 -3.34 -8.03 6.21
N LYS A 19 -4.32 -7.27 6.72
CA LYS A 19 -5.00 -6.19 6.00
C LYS A 19 -4.23 -4.91 6.24
N LEU A 20 -4.00 -4.13 5.18
CA LEU A 20 -3.40 -2.80 5.31
C LEU A 20 -4.17 -1.97 6.35
N THR A 21 -3.48 -1.65 7.45
CA THR A 21 -3.91 -0.74 8.51
C THR A 21 -2.88 0.37 8.67
N VAL A 22 -3.34 1.56 9.04
CA VAL A 22 -2.52 2.76 9.21
C VAL A 22 -2.61 3.15 10.69
N LYS A 23 -1.79 2.49 11.51
CA LYS A 23 -1.64 2.80 12.95
C LYS A 23 -0.52 3.81 13.20
N GLU A 24 0.35 3.95 12.22
CA GLU A 24 1.45 4.89 12.11
C GLU A 24 1.50 5.39 10.65
N GLU A 25 2.24 6.46 10.42
CA GLU A 25 2.45 6.96 9.06
C GLU A 25 3.12 5.89 8.20
N LYS A 26 2.59 5.68 6.98
CA LYS A 26 3.10 4.67 6.04
C LYS A 26 3.43 5.32 4.70
N THR A 27 4.69 5.25 4.28
CA THR A 27 5.10 5.75 2.96
C THR A 27 5.42 4.60 2.01
N PHE A 28 4.68 4.54 0.91
CA PHE A 28 4.86 3.57 -0.17
C PHE A 28 5.63 4.23 -1.31
N TYR A 29 6.69 3.58 -1.75
CA TYR A 29 7.54 4.01 -2.85
C TYR A 29 7.41 3.03 -4.00
N GLU A 30 7.23 3.55 -5.20
CA GLU A 30 7.32 2.71 -6.39
C GLU A 30 8.69 2.03 -6.51
N ILE A 31 8.66 0.74 -6.77
CA ILE A 31 9.86 -0.07 -7.00
C ILE A 31 10.09 -0.27 -8.49
N ASN A 32 11.33 -0.62 -8.86
CA ASN A 32 11.74 -0.86 -10.25
C ASN A 32 11.55 0.36 -11.17
N VAL A 33 11.56 1.57 -10.62
CA VAL A 33 11.57 2.80 -11.42
C VAL A 33 12.96 2.98 -12.01
N PRO A 34 13.10 3.14 -13.34
CA PRO A 34 14.37 3.51 -13.95
C PRO A 34 14.93 4.77 -13.30
N LYS A 35 16.25 4.85 -13.18
CA LYS A 35 16.88 6.09 -12.71
C LYS A 35 16.45 7.23 -13.62
N PRO A 36 15.95 8.35 -13.07
CA PRO A 36 15.56 9.48 -13.91
C PRO A 36 16.77 10.06 -14.61
N ASP A 37 16.58 10.47 -15.86
CA ASP A 37 17.55 11.27 -16.60
C ASP A 37 17.28 12.75 -16.27
N GLY A 38 17.77 13.19 -15.11
CA GLY A 38 17.55 14.54 -14.57
C GLY A 38 16.91 14.56 -13.17
N TYR A 39 16.38 15.72 -12.77
CA TYR A 39 15.82 15.95 -11.43
C TYR A 39 14.39 15.43 -11.25
N LEU A 40 13.66 15.20 -12.34
CA LEU A 40 12.27 14.78 -12.30
C LEU A 40 12.18 13.26 -12.26
N THR A 41 11.59 12.72 -11.20
CA THR A 41 11.31 11.29 -11.11
C THR A 41 9.95 10.97 -11.71
N SER A 42 9.82 9.86 -12.45
CA SER A 42 8.51 9.33 -12.79
C SER A 42 7.88 8.56 -11.64
N ALA A 43 8.63 8.28 -10.56
CA ALA A 43 8.20 7.43 -9.46
C ALA A 43 6.95 7.97 -8.74
N ILE A 44 5.98 7.08 -8.48
CA ILE A 44 4.88 7.38 -7.57
C ILE A 44 5.35 7.20 -6.13
N ARG A 45 4.97 8.15 -5.27
CA ARG A 45 5.08 8.02 -3.81
C ARG A 45 3.74 8.33 -3.16
N ILE A 46 3.38 7.59 -2.12
CA ILE A 46 2.17 7.83 -1.33
C ILE A 46 2.50 7.74 0.15
N THR A 47 2.08 8.73 0.92
CA THR A 47 2.14 8.72 2.38
C THR A 47 0.73 8.66 2.94
N LEU A 48 0.42 7.65 3.76
CA LEU A 48 -0.85 7.52 4.47
C LEU A 48 -0.66 7.90 5.94
N MET A 49 -1.47 8.84 6.42
CA MET A 49 -1.41 9.36 7.78
C MET A 49 -2.51 8.75 8.66
N VAL A 50 -2.25 8.67 9.97
CA VAL A 50 -3.19 8.06 10.94
C VAL A 50 -4.55 8.76 11.00
N ASP A 51 -4.60 10.05 10.66
CA ASP A 51 -5.82 10.88 10.66
C ASP A 51 -6.66 10.78 9.38
N GLY A 52 -6.33 9.85 8.48
CA GLY A 52 -7.06 9.64 7.22
C GLY A 52 -6.63 10.56 6.07
N LYS A 53 -5.60 11.40 6.28
CA LYS A 53 -4.98 12.19 5.21
C LYS A 53 -3.99 11.35 4.42
N ALA A 54 -3.76 11.76 3.18
CA ALA A 54 -2.72 11.20 2.34
C ALA A 54 -2.00 12.29 1.55
N ASP A 55 -0.69 12.11 1.35
CA ASP A 55 0.07 12.85 0.35
C ASP A 55 0.39 11.92 -0.81
N ILE A 56 0.24 12.40 -2.04
CA ILE A 56 0.60 11.67 -3.26
C ILE A 56 1.51 12.50 -4.15
N VAL A 57 2.60 11.88 -4.59
CA VAL A 57 3.42 12.35 -5.72
C VAL A 57 3.12 11.38 -6.87
N PRO A 58 2.33 11.76 -7.88
CA PRO A 58 2.02 10.89 -9.02
C PRO A 58 3.20 10.76 -10.00
N GLY A 59 4.23 11.59 -9.82
CA GLY A 59 5.42 11.79 -10.63
C GLY A 59 5.87 13.25 -10.52
N GLY A 60 7.08 13.56 -10.98
CA GLY A 60 7.68 14.89 -10.90
C GLY A 60 8.15 15.26 -9.49
N ASP A 61 8.05 16.54 -9.15
CA ASP A 61 8.51 17.17 -7.91
C ASP A 61 7.36 17.76 -7.06
N VAL A 62 6.11 17.56 -7.47
CA VAL A 62 4.92 18.09 -6.79
C VAL A 62 4.23 17.01 -5.96
N ALA A 63 3.92 17.34 -4.70
CA ALA A 63 3.09 16.53 -3.82
C ALA A 63 1.71 17.16 -3.64
N TYR A 64 0.67 16.34 -3.71
CA TYR A 64 -0.71 16.74 -3.51
C TYR A 64 -1.25 16.14 -2.21
N ARG A 65 -1.83 16.99 -1.37
CA ARG A 65 -2.49 16.57 -0.14
C ARG A 65 -3.96 16.27 -0.38
N GLY A 66 -4.43 15.19 0.22
CA GLY A 66 -5.79 14.71 0.12
C GLY A 66 -6.19 13.85 1.29
N THR A 67 -7.15 12.95 1.04
CA THR A 67 -7.63 11.95 2.02
C THR A 67 -7.58 10.56 1.41
N TYR A 68 -7.64 9.52 2.23
CA TYR A 68 -7.74 8.15 1.74
C TYR A 68 -8.85 7.35 2.41
N LYS A 69 -9.30 6.30 1.70
CA LYS A 69 -10.24 5.30 2.21
C LYS A 69 -9.76 3.90 1.84
N ILE A 70 -9.78 2.99 2.80
CA ILE A 70 -9.47 1.56 2.59
C ILE A 70 -10.76 0.75 2.67
N LYS A 71 -11.11 0.06 1.58
CA LYS A 71 -12.27 -0.84 1.50
C LYS A 71 -11.84 -2.19 0.92
N GLY A 72 -11.81 -3.22 1.75
CA GLY A 72 -11.33 -4.54 1.34
C GLY A 72 -9.89 -4.48 0.83
N LYS A 73 -9.68 -4.87 -0.43
CA LYS A 73 -8.39 -4.82 -1.14
C LYS A 73 -8.18 -3.50 -1.92
N LYS A 74 -9.03 -2.50 -1.75
CA LYS A 74 -8.93 -1.22 -2.46
C LYS A 74 -8.51 -0.11 -1.52
N LEU A 75 -7.50 0.65 -1.92
CA LEU A 75 -7.11 1.93 -1.34
C LEU A 75 -7.46 3.02 -2.34
N THR A 76 -8.32 3.96 -1.96
CA THR A 76 -8.64 5.15 -2.76
C THR A 76 -7.99 6.35 -2.11
N VAL A 77 -7.21 7.12 -2.87
CA VAL A 77 -6.67 8.43 -2.47
C VAL A 77 -7.38 9.52 -3.29
N THR A 78 -7.97 10.50 -2.61
CA THR A 78 -8.65 11.64 -3.23
C THR A 78 -7.85 12.91 -2.94
N ALA A 79 -7.18 13.44 -3.96
CA ALA A 79 -6.40 14.68 -3.93
C ALA A 79 -6.82 15.60 -5.10
N GLU A 80 -5.90 15.97 -6.00
CA GLU A 80 -6.23 16.70 -7.24
C GLU A 80 -7.19 15.91 -8.16
N LYS A 81 -7.10 14.58 -8.09
CA LYS A 81 -8.02 13.60 -8.70
C LYS A 81 -8.09 12.36 -7.80
N GLU A 82 -8.88 11.39 -8.22
CA GLU A 82 -8.93 10.09 -7.56
C GLU A 82 -7.84 9.14 -8.09
N TYR A 83 -7.15 8.47 -7.17
CA TYR A 83 -6.18 7.43 -7.46
C TYR A 83 -6.60 6.16 -6.74
N GLU A 84 -6.77 5.08 -7.51
CA GLU A 84 -7.18 3.79 -6.98
C GLU A 84 -6.01 2.81 -7.00
N PHE A 85 -5.74 2.21 -5.85
CA PHE A 85 -4.69 1.22 -5.67
C PHE A 85 -5.28 -0.11 -5.23
N GLU A 86 -4.73 -1.19 -5.76
CA GLU A 86 -4.97 -2.54 -5.25
C GLU A 86 -4.00 -2.81 -4.10
N ILE A 87 -4.52 -3.28 -2.97
CA ILE A 87 -3.75 -3.71 -1.81
C ILE A 87 -3.41 -5.19 -1.99
N THR A 88 -2.15 -5.49 -2.29
CA THR A 88 -1.67 -6.87 -2.43
C THR A 88 -1.18 -7.45 -1.10
N SER A 89 -0.71 -6.60 -0.19
CA SER A 89 -0.35 -6.97 1.19
C SER A 89 -0.36 -5.75 2.13
N GLU A 90 -0.02 -5.95 3.41
CA GLU A 90 0.17 -4.84 4.36
C GLU A 90 1.30 -3.86 3.98
N THR A 91 2.21 -4.29 3.10
CA THR A 91 3.43 -3.56 2.75
C THR A 91 3.55 -3.33 1.25
N GLU A 92 2.53 -3.66 0.45
CA GLU A 92 2.58 -3.53 -0.99
C GLU A 92 1.21 -3.17 -1.57
N ILE A 93 1.23 -2.21 -2.49
CA ILE A 93 0.06 -1.74 -3.24
C ILE A 93 0.42 -1.64 -4.73
N LYS A 94 -0.57 -1.73 -5.61
CA LYS A 94 -0.42 -1.60 -7.07
C LYS A 94 -1.23 -0.45 -7.64
N TYR A 95 -0.66 0.23 -8.63
CA TYR A 95 -1.31 1.26 -9.45
C TYR A 95 -1.17 0.90 -10.93
N GLY A 96 -2.18 0.22 -11.49
CA GLY A 96 -2.01 -0.49 -12.76
C GLY A 96 -0.89 -1.53 -12.64
N GLU A 97 0.08 -1.49 -13.56
CA GLU A 97 1.26 -2.38 -13.55
C GLU A 97 2.35 -1.96 -12.56
N ARG A 98 2.21 -0.78 -11.92
CA ARG A 98 3.23 -0.20 -11.04
C ARG A 98 3.09 -0.76 -9.65
N ILE A 99 4.19 -1.17 -9.03
CA ILE A 99 4.21 -1.74 -7.67
C ILE A 99 4.83 -0.72 -6.73
N LEU A 100 4.16 -0.40 -5.63
CA LEU A 100 4.69 0.44 -4.57
C LEU A 100 4.82 -0.37 -3.29
N ARG A 101 5.98 -0.26 -2.64
CA ARG A 101 6.33 -0.99 -1.42
C ARG A 101 6.54 -0.02 -0.27
N LEU A 102 6.04 -0.40 0.90
CA LEU A 102 6.27 0.31 2.16
C LEU A 102 7.78 0.38 2.43
N GLN A 103 8.28 1.57 2.78
CA GLN A 103 9.62 1.80 3.30
C GLN A 103 9.56 2.40 4.70
#